data_AF-A0A3P7JKR2-F1
#
_entry.id   AF-A0A3P7JKR2-F1
#
_cell.length_a   1.000
_cell.length_b   1.000
_cell.length_c   1.000
_cell.angle_alpha   90.00
_cell.angle_beta   90.00
_cell.angle_gamma   90.00
#
_symmetry.space_group_name_H-M   'P 1'
#
loop_
_entity.id
_entity.type
_entity.pdbx_description
1 polymer ?
#
loop_
_entity_poly.entity_id
_entity_poly.type
_entity_poly.pdbx_seq_one_letter_code
_entity_poly.pdbx_strand_id
1 'polypeptide(L)'
;MWCKYMVHEERTTNAAENCHGGLRRILIKKHPPLASLLLVFRAFTSVAKATVKRMEAFPHEGRILRRRDRERREKVDRAMATFEEFRGPYLTSMQVGRYLRKLSKYTSDEAI
;
A
#
# COMPACT_ATOMS: atom_id res chain seq x y z
N MET A 1 5.70 -10.67 2.18
CA MET A 1 5.88 -9.20 2.05
C MET A 1 5.98 -8.90 0.56
N TRP A 2 5.05 -8.12 0.00
CA TRP A 2 5.02 -7.86 -1.45
C TRP A 2 5.97 -6.70 -1.76
N CYS A 3 6.90 -6.86 -2.71
CA CYS A 3 7.84 -5.80 -3.07
C CYS A 3 7.12 -4.69 -3.85
N LYS A 4 6.65 -3.64 -3.15
CA LYS A 4 5.94 -2.48 -3.74
C LYS A 4 6.80 -1.23 -3.88
N TYR A 5 8.09 -1.37 -3.60
CA TYR A 5 9.02 -0.28 -3.31
C TYR A 5 9.33 0.64 -4.51
N MET A 6 9.03 0.21 -5.74
CA MET A 6 9.25 0.99 -6.98
C MET A 6 8.02 1.02 -7.88
N VAL A 7 6.89 0.56 -7.37
CA VAL A 7 5.65 0.55 -8.14
C VAL A 7 4.97 1.87 -7.83
N HIS A 8 4.74 2.77 -8.80
CA HIS A 8 4.01 4.03 -8.55
C HIS A 8 2.55 3.98 -8.99
N GLU A 9 2.08 2.78 -9.30
CA GLU A 9 0.74 2.52 -9.80
C GLU A 9 -0.04 1.60 -8.86
N GLU A 10 -1.36 1.71 -8.91
CA GLU A 10 -2.25 0.81 -8.21
C GLU A 10 -2.33 -0.54 -8.91
N ARG A 11 -1.90 -1.60 -8.21
CA ARG A 11 -2.01 -3.00 -8.67
C ARG A 11 -3.16 -3.71 -7.98
N THR A 12 -3.53 -4.89 -8.49
CA THR A 12 -4.54 -5.78 -7.88
C THR A 12 -4.26 -6.07 -6.41
N THR A 13 -2.98 -6.10 -6.06
CA THR A 13 -2.45 -6.27 -4.69
C THR A 13 -2.84 -5.11 -3.77
N ASN A 14 -2.86 -3.88 -4.28
CA ASN A 14 -3.35 -2.71 -3.56
C ASN A 14 -4.87 -2.75 -3.42
N ALA A 15 -5.59 -3.16 -4.46
CA ALA A 15 -7.04 -3.33 -4.41
C ALA A 15 -7.44 -4.38 -3.35
N ALA A 16 -6.70 -5.49 -3.25
CA ALA A 16 -6.90 -6.52 -2.23
C ALA A 16 -6.65 -6.00 -0.80
N GLU A 17 -5.55 -5.29 -0.56
CA GLU A 17 -5.27 -4.68 0.75
C GLU A 17 -6.34 -3.65 1.14
N ASN A 18 -6.77 -2.84 0.19
CA ASN A 18 -7.85 -1.87 0.37
C ASN A 18 -9.17 -2.54 0.74
N CYS A 19 -9.47 -3.67 0.08
CA CYS A 19 -10.60 -4.54 0.39
C CYS A 19 -10.51 -5.04 1.84
N HIS A 20 -9.36 -5.61 2.23
CA HIS A 20 -9.16 -6.15 3.58
C HIS A 20 -9.24 -5.06 4.68
N GLY A 21 -8.65 -3.88 4.44
CA GLY A 21 -8.73 -2.75 5.37
C GLY A 21 -10.16 -2.17 5.51
N GLY A 22 -10.99 -2.28 4.48
CA GLY A 22 -12.42 -1.96 4.56
C GLY A 22 -13.18 -2.97 5.42
N LEU A 23 -12.98 -4.26 5.18
CA LEU A 23 -13.59 -5.33 5.98
C LEU A 23 -13.24 -5.22 7.45
N ARG A 24 -11.97 -4.94 7.78
CA ARG A 24 -11.53 -4.74 9.17
C ARG A 24 -12.35 -3.65 9.85
N ARG A 25 -12.55 -2.50 9.19
CA ARG A 25 -13.35 -1.38 9.74
C ARG A 25 -14.80 -1.74 10.00
N ILE A 26 -15.41 -2.53 9.11
CA ILE A 26 -16.79 -3.01 9.26
C ILE A 26 -16.92 -3.94 10.48
N LEU A 27 -15.91 -4.79 10.69
CA LEU A 27 -15.87 -5.79 11.75
C LEU A 27 -15.44 -5.25 13.12
N ILE A 28 -15.03 -3.98 13.24
CA ILE A 28 -14.67 -3.35 14.53
C ILE A 28 -15.89 -3.21 15.45
N LYS A 29 -17.11 -3.12 14.90
CA LYS A 29 -18.32 -2.99 15.71
C LYS A 29 -18.59 -4.29 16.46
N LYS A 30 -18.78 -4.21 17.79
CA LYS A 30 -19.15 -5.36 18.62
C LYS A 30 -20.61 -5.74 18.32
N HIS A 31 -20.84 -6.93 17.77
CA HIS A 31 -22.15 -7.53 17.45
C HIS A 31 -23.08 -6.68 16.54
N PRO A 32 -22.71 -6.38 15.29
CA PRO A 32 -23.62 -5.74 14.34
C PRO A 32 -24.80 -6.68 14.00
N PRO A 33 -26.02 -6.15 13.74
CA PRO A 33 -27.12 -6.95 13.25
C PRO A 33 -26.76 -7.68 11.95
N LEU A 34 -27.15 -8.95 11.82
CA LEU A 34 -26.81 -9.79 10.67
C LEU A 34 -27.28 -9.18 9.34
N ALA A 35 -28.49 -8.63 9.30
CA ALA A 35 -29.04 -7.98 8.11
C ALA A 35 -28.16 -6.80 7.64
N SER A 36 -27.68 -5.97 8.57
CA SER A 36 -26.77 -4.86 8.26
C SER A 36 -25.42 -5.38 7.75
N LEU A 37 -24.91 -6.45 8.36
CA LEU A 37 -23.65 -7.07 7.93
C LEU A 37 -23.75 -7.62 6.51
N LEU A 38 -24.82 -8.33 6.19
CA LEU A 38 -25.08 -8.88 4.86
C LEU A 38 -25.20 -7.78 3.79
N LEU A 39 -25.91 -6.69 4.11
CA LEU A 39 -26.04 -5.55 3.20
C LEU A 39 -24.68 -4.95 2.87
N VAL A 40 -23.88 -4.68 3.91
CA VAL A 40 -22.55 -4.10 3.78
C VAL A 40 -21.62 -5.04 3.00
N PHE A 41 -21.63 -6.35 3.30
CA PHE A 41 -20.80 -7.33 2.57
C PHE A 41 -21.18 -7.46 1.10
N ARG A 42 -22.46 -7.43 0.76
CA ARG A 42 -22.92 -7.45 -0.64
C ARG A 42 -22.42 -6.21 -1.40
N ALA A 43 -22.61 -5.02 -0.82
CA ALA A 43 -22.12 -3.78 -1.40
C ALA A 43 -20.60 -3.81 -1.59
N PHE A 44 -19.87 -4.25 -0.57
CA PHE A 44 -18.41 -4.33 -0.58
C PHE A 44 -17.89 -5.32 -1.63
N THR A 45 -18.52 -6.49 -1.72
CA THR A 45 -18.19 -7.52 -2.72
C THR A 45 -18.47 -7.03 -4.14
N SER A 46 -19.57 -6.30 -4.35
CA SER A 46 -19.91 -5.71 -5.64
C SER A 46 -18.83 -4.71 -6.09
N VAL A 47 -18.41 -3.81 -5.21
CA VAL A 47 -17.33 -2.84 -5.48
C VAL A 47 -16.01 -3.55 -5.77
N ALA A 48 -15.65 -4.57 -4.99
CA ALA A 48 -14.41 -5.32 -5.20
C ALA A 48 -14.42 -6.03 -6.57
N LYS A 49 -15.52 -6.69 -6.93
CA LYS A 49 -15.68 -7.34 -8.24
C LYS A 49 -15.62 -6.35 -9.39
N ALA A 50 -16.30 -5.21 -9.28
CA ALA A 50 -16.27 -4.16 -10.30
C ALA A 50 -14.85 -3.60 -10.49
N THR A 51 -14.13 -3.39 -9.39
CA THR A 51 -12.72 -2.96 -9.41
C THR A 51 -11.86 -3.96 -10.17
N VAL A 52 -11.90 -5.25 -9.79
CA VAL A 52 -11.11 -6.30 -10.45
C VAL A 52 -11.46 -6.41 -11.93
N LYS A 53 -12.75 -6.44 -12.28
CA LYS A 53 -13.20 -6.52 -13.67
C LYS A 53 -12.70 -5.35 -14.52
N ARG A 54 -12.67 -4.14 -13.96
CA ARG A 54 -12.07 -2.97 -14.65
C ARG A 54 -10.56 -3.15 -14.82
N MET A 55 -9.87 -3.67 -13.81
CA MET A 55 -8.43 -3.94 -13.88
C MET A 55 -8.07 -4.95 -14.96
N GLU A 56 -8.89 -6.00 -15.12
CA GLU A 56 -8.76 -7.00 -16.16
C GLU A 56 -9.08 -6.45 -17.56
N ALA A 57 -10.12 -5.62 -17.68
CA ALA A 57 -10.52 -5.03 -18.96
C ALA A 57 -9.53 -3.98 -19.49
N PHE A 58 -8.81 -3.29 -18.59
CA PHE A 58 -7.88 -2.22 -18.94
C PHE A 58 -6.52 -2.44 -18.24
N PRO A 59 -5.72 -3.43 -18.67
CA PRO A 59 -4.49 -3.79 -17.97
C PRO A 59 -3.39 -2.71 -18.04
N HIS A 60 -3.39 -1.89 -19.09
CA HIS A 60 -2.42 -0.83 -19.33
C HIS A 60 -2.89 0.57 -18.89
N GLU A 61 -4.10 0.68 -18.31
CA GLU A 61 -4.56 1.94 -17.73
C GLU A 61 -3.72 2.21 -16.48
N GLY A 62 -2.85 3.22 -16.55
CA GLY A 62 -2.07 3.69 -15.42
C GLY A 62 -3.00 4.16 -14.31
N ARG A 63 -3.01 3.45 -13.18
CA ARG A 63 -3.89 3.76 -12.05
C ARG A 63 -3.15 4.53 -10.99
N ILE A 64 -3.72 5.67 -10.64
CA ILE A 64 -3.17 6.58 -9.66
C ILE A 64 -3.34 5.98 -8.26
N LEU A 65 -2.25 5.93 -7.51
CA LEU A 65 -2.29 5.57 -6.10
C LEU A 65 -3.08 6.55 -5.25
N ARG A 66 -3.64 6.03 -4.17
CA ARG A 66 -4.13 6.85 -3.06
C ARG A 66 -3.05 7.82 -2.61
N ARG A 67 -3.47 9.04 -2.24
CA ARG A 67 -2.56 10.12 -1.85
C ARG A 67 -1.56 9.68 -0.79
N ARG A 68 -2.02 9.02 0.28
CA ARG A 68 -1.16 8.49 1.36
C ARG A 68 -0.09 7.52 0.85
N ASP A 69 -0.47 6.58 -0.03
CA ASP A 69 0.46 5.59 -0.57
C ASP A 69 1.49 6.24 -1.48
N ARG A 70 1.08 7.26 -2.25
CA ARG A 70 1.97 8.06 -3.09
C ARG A 70 2.97 8.85 -2.26
N GLU A 71 2.50 9.60 -1.26
CA GLU A 71 3.35 10.37 -0.34
C GLU A 71 4.37 9.46 0.38
N ARG A 72 3.96 8.24 0.75
CA ARG A 72 4.84 7.22 1.35
C ARG A 72 5.91 6.76 0.35
N ARG A 73 5.54 6.50 -0.90
CA ARG A 73 6.49 6.11 -1.96
C ARG A 73 7.45 7.25 -2.30
N GLU A 74 6.98 8.49 -2.38
CA GLU A 74 7.85 9.66 -2.57
C GLU A 74 8.87 9.87 -1.43
N LYS A 75 8.52 9.54 -0.18
CA LYS A 75 9.48 9.58 0.94
C LYS A 75 10.54 8.48 0.81
N VAL A 76 10.13 7.32 0.34
CA VAL A 76 11.00 6.20 -0.01
C VAL A 76 11.95 6.59 -1.14
N ASP A 77 11.44 7.14 -2.24
CA ASP A 77 12.23 7.55 -3.40
C ASP A 77 13.28 8.59 -3.01
N ARG A 78 12.88 9.57 -2.21
CA ARG A 78 13.83 10.56 -1.67
C ARG A 78 14.90 9.90 -0.81
N ALA A 79 14.54 8.93 0.03
CA ALA A 79 15.52 8.22 0.84
C ALA A 79 16.48 7.37 -0.02
N MET A 80 16.00 6.76 -1.11
CA MET A 80 16.82 6.08 -2.11
C MET A 80 17.77 7.04 -2.80
N ALA A 81 17.26 8.15 -3.32
CA ALA A 81 18.05 9.14 -4.04
C ALA A 81 19.19 9.67 -3.17
N THR A 82 18.88 10.05 -1.92
CA THR A 82 19.92 10.46 -0.96
C THR A 82 20.95 9.36 -0.73
N PHE A 83 20.55 8.09 -0.68
CA PHE A 83 21.51 7.00 -0.49
C PHE A 83 22.42 6.81 -1.70
N GLU A 84 21.85 6.84 -2.92
CA GLU A 84 22.62 6.73 -4.16
C GLU A 84 23.60 7.91 -4.34
N GLU A 85 23.24 9.13 -3.93
CA GLU A 85 24.14 10.30 -3.98
C GLU A 85 25.43 10.12 -3.17
N PHE A 86 25.34 9.49 -1.98
CA PHE A 86 26.49 9.24 -1.12
C PHE A 86 27.05 7.82 -1.25
N ARG A 87 26.55 7.03 -2.22
CA ARG A 87 26.99 5.67 -2.49
C ARG A 87 28.34 5.70 -3.20
N GLY A 88 29.40 5.87 -2.42
CA GLY A 88 30.77 5.67 -2.86
C GLY A 88 31.15 4.18 -2.97
N PRO A 89 32.37 3.88 -3.46
CA PRO A 89 32.87 2.49 -3.57
C PRO A 89 32.96 1.77 -2.21
N TYR A 90 33.03 2.52 -1.11
CA TYR A 90 33.05 1.97 0.25
C TYR A 90 31.96 2.61 1.09
N LEU A 91 31.01 1.78 1.53
CA LEU A 91 29.96 2.16 2.46
C LEU A 91 30.35 1.70 3.87
N THR A 92 30.26 2.61 4.84
CA THR A 92 30.43 2.25 6.25
C THR A 92 29.16 1.60 6.79
N SER A 93 29.30 0.66 7.72
CA SER A 93 28.16 0.04 8.42
C SER A 93 27.25 1.07 9.10
N MET A 94 27.83 2.20 9.55
CA MET A 94 27.08 3.31 10.13
C MET A 94 26.16 3.99 9.10
N GLN A 95 26.66 4.26 7.89
CA GLN A 95 25.86 4.85 6.80
C GLN A 95 24.72 3.92 6.39
N VAL A 96 25.03 2.62 6.22
CA VAL A 96 24.04 1.58 5.91
C VAL A 96 22.99 1.51 7.02
N GLY A 97 23.39 1.48 8.30
CA GLY A 97 22.46 1.41 9.43
C GLY A 97 21.58 2.66 9.60
N ARG A 98 22.09 3.86 9.28
CA ARG A 98 21.30 5.10 9.29
C ARG A 98 20.24 5.09 8.18
N TYR A 99 20.62 4.68 6.98
CA TYR A 99 19.71 4.51 5.84
C TYR A 99 18.66 3.42 6.11
N LEU A 100 19.11 2.26 6.61
CA LEU A 100 18.36 1.17 7.23
C LEU A 100 17.13 1.66 8.01
N ARG A 101 17.44 2.40 9.07
CA ARG A 101 16.47 2.96 10.01
C ARG A 101 15.54 3.99 9.36
N LYS A 102 16.04 4.81 8.43
CA LYS A 102 15.22 5.80 7.72
C LYS A 102 14.19 5.11 6.82
N LEU A 103 14.60 4.09 6.07
CA LEU A 103 13.69 3.30 5.24
C LEU A 103 12.70 2.49 6.06
N SER A 104 13.13 1.90 7.17
CA SER A 104 12.26 1.14 8.06
C SER A 104 11.04 1.96 8.50
N LYS A 105 11.21 3.26 8.81
CA LYS A 105 10.09 4.15 9.17
C LYS A 105 9.05 4.34 8.08
N TYR A 106 9.44 4.21 6.81
CA TYR A 106 8.53 4.36 5.68
C TYR A 106 8.01 3.01 5.17
N THR A 107 8.64 1.90 5.56
CA THR A 107 8.32 0.55 5.07
C THR A 107 7.59 -0.29 6.12
N SER A 108 7.66 0.06 7.41
CA SER A 108 6.91 -0.63 8.47
C SER A 108 5.42 -0.31 8.41
N ASP A 109 4.61 -1.35 8.62
CA ASP A 109 3.15 -1.28 8.65
C ASP A 109 2.60 -0.70 9.97
N GLU A 110 3.44 -0.44 10.98
CA GLU A 110 3.00 0.15 12.26
C GLU A 110 2.68 1.65 12.19
N ALA A 111 2.98 2.32 11.07
CA ALA A 111 2.56 3.70 10.82
C ALA A 111 1.15 3.79 10.18
N ILE A 112 0.33 2.72 10.28
CA ILE A 112 -1.00 2.58 9.66
C ILE A 112 -2.12 2.83 10.67
#